data_AF-A0A5Q3L2K6-F1
#
_entry.id   AF-A0A5Q3L2K6-F1
#
_cell.length_a   1.000
_cell.length_b   1.000
_cell.length_c   1.000
_cell.angle_alpha   90.00
_cell.angle_beta   90.00
_cell.angle_gamma   90.00
#
_symmetry.space_group_name_H-M   'P 1'
#
loop_
_entity.id
_entity.type
_entity.pdbx_description
1 polymer ?
#
loop_
_entity_poly.entity_id
_entity_poly.type
_entity_poly.pdbx_seq_one_letter_code
_entity_poly.pdbx_strand_id
1 'polypeptide(L)'
;MTSVAVAGSLPPLLLNLGVVMISAVDISPTLLSVVAKRSPKVISIRASAEAIPVHGGGYDIVLANHMLYHAPDIDAALREFTRVLLPSGHLVIAAHDRLSCHELSDWHRQAYEKCGLNPVAPYSDRFSLANASMVERHFDDVQVLRRERFSELSNARPLPKFYLSGPIDLVARHERPI
;
A
#
# COMPACT_ATOMS: atom_id res chain seq x y z
N MET A 1 16.74 7.12 -19.45
CA MET A 1 16.04 5.82 -19.45
C MET A 1 15.37 5.72 -18.10
N THR A 2 14.07 5.48 -18.03
CA THR A 2 13.37 5.36 -16.73
C THR A 2 13.09 3.88 -16.49
N SER A 3 13.46 3.39 -15.32
CA SER A 3 13.22 2.02 -14.85
C SER A 3 12.48 2.06 -13.51
N VAL A 4 11.45 1.22 -13.37
CA VAL A 4 10.54 1.24 -12.21
C VAL A 4 10.42 -0.15 -11.60
N ALA A 5 10.71 -0.26 -10.30
CA ALA A 5 10.33 -1.42 -9.50
C ALA A 5 9.03 -1.09 -8.75
N VAL A 6 8.04 -1.97 -8.82
CA VAL A 6 6.75 -1.80 -8.14
C VAL A 6 6.58 -2.92 -7.14
N ALA A 7 6.66 -2.58 -5.86
CA ALA A 7 6.31 -3.47 -4.78
C ALA A 7 4.79 -3.36 -4.51
N GLY A 8 4.07 -4.48 -4.66
CA GLY A 8 2.62 -4.54 -4.52
C GLY A 8 1.86 -4.43 -5.85
N SER A 9 0.60 -3.96 -5.79
CA SER A 9 -0.25 -3.90 -6.98
C SER A 9 0.22 -2.85 -7.99
N LEU A 10 0.30 -3.23 -9.27
CA LEU A 10 0.73 -2.36 -10.37
C LEU A 10 -0.42 -1.43 -10.81
N PRO A 11 -0.32 -0.09 -10.65
CA PRO A 11 -1.27 0.83 -11.24
C PRO A 11 -1.18 0.78 -12.78
N PRO A 12 -2.30 0.61 -13.51
CA PRO A 12 -2.29 0.55 -14.97
C PRO A 12 -1.65 1.76 -15.65
N LEU A 13 -1.65 2.93 -14.99
CA LEU A 13 -1.09 4.17 -15.50
C LEU A 13 0.42 4.12 -15.69
N LEU A 14 1.15 3.28 -14.95
CA LEU A 14 2.61 3.17 -15.07
C LEU A 14 3.08 2.66 -16.43
N LEU A 15 2.23 1.89 -17.12
CA LEU A 15 2.52 1.38 -18.46
C LEU A 15 2.62 2.49 -19.51
N ASN A 16 2.08 3.68 -19.23
CA ASN A 16 1.97 4.78 -20.19
C ASN A 16 3.02 5.89 -19.95
N LEU A 17 3.93 5.72 -18.99
CA LEU A 17 4.88 6.77 -18.57
C LEU A 17 6.17 6.84 -19.40
N GLY A 18 6.23 6.18 -20.57
CA GLY A 18 7.46 6.14 -21.38
C GLY A 18 8.63 5.43 -20.68
N VAL A 19 8.32 4.55 -19.73
CA VAL A 19 9.29 3.78 -18.93
C VAL A 19 9.88 2.67 -19.80
N VAL A 20 11.21 2.52 -19.72
CA VAL A 20 11.98 1.56 -20.52
C VAL A 20 11.88 0.15 -19.95
N MET A 21 11.76 0.03 -18.62
CA MET A 21 11.66 -1.25 -17.92
C MET A 21 10.78 -1.14 -16.68
N ILE A 22 9.85 -2.08 -16.50
CA ILE A 22 9.01 -2.18 -15.30
C ILE A 22 9.15 -3.59 -14.72
N SER A 23 9.44 -3.66 -13.43
CA SER A 23 9.45 -4.91 -12.66
C SER A 23 8.38 -4.87 -11.57
N ALA A 24 7.51 -5.87 -11.51
CA ALA A 24 6.54 -6.04 -10.43
C ALA A 24 7.06 -7.07 -9.43
N VAL A 25 7.14 -6.68 -8.16
CA VAL A 25 7.65 -7.50 -7.05
C VAL A 25 6.52 -7.76 -6.07
N ASP A 26 6.19 -9.04 -5.86
CA ASP A 26 5.16 -9.43 -4.89
C ASP A 26 5.41 -10.86 -4.36
N ILE A 27 5.01 -11.15 -3.12
CA ILE A 27 5.06 -12.51 -2.56
C ILE A 27 3.97 -13.40 -3.14
N SER A 28 2.85 -12.80 -3.58
CA SER A 28 1.65 -13.46 -4.07
C SER A 28 1.82 -13.93 -5.51
N PRO A 29 1.88 -15.26 -5.75
CA PRO A 29 1.96 -15.79 -7.11
C PRO A 29 0.71 -15.45 -7.93
N THR A 30 -0.45 -15.27 -7.27
CA THR A 30 -1.71 -14.92 -7.92
C THR A 30 -1.66 -13.51 -8.50
N LEU A 31 -1.15 -12.53 -7.74
CA LEU A 31 -1.02 -11.14 -8.22
C LEU A 31 -0.05 -11.07 -9.40
N LEU A 32 1.11 -11.73 -9.29
CA LEU A 32 2.10 -11.78 -10.38
C LEU A 32 1.56 -12.47 -11.63
N SER A 33 0.71 -13.48 -11.49
CA SER A 33 0.05 -14.13 -12.61
C SER A 33 -0.93 -13.19 -13.32
N VAL A 34 -1.64 -12.34 -12.57
CA VAL A 34 -2.53 -11.31 -13.14
C VAL A 34 -1.72 -10.24 -13.89
N VAL A 35 -0.60 -9.78 -13.30
CA VAL A 35 0.30 -8.82 -13.95
C VAL A 35 0.87 -9.40 -15.25
N ALA A 36 1.41 -10.61 -15.21
CA ALA A 36 1.99 -11.26 -16.39
C ALA A 36 0.96 -11.43 -17.53
N LYS A 37 -0.29 -11.77 -17.20
CA LYS A 37 -1.38 -11.90 -18.18
C LYS A 37 -1.82 -10.57 -18.78
N ARG A 38 -1.95 -9.52 -17.95
CA ARG A 38 -2.46 -8.20 -18.39
C ARG A 38 -1.37 -7.32 -19.00
N SER A 39 -0.12 -7.57 -18.65
CA SER A 39 1.01 -6.73 -19.02
C SER A 39 2.25 -7.60 -19.27
N PRO A 40 2.30 -8.36 -20.40
CA PRO A 40 3.38 -9.30 -20.69
C PRO A 40 4.78 -8.67 -20.79
N LYS A 41 4.86 -7.33 -20.95
CA LYS A 41 6.11 -6.56 -20.99
C LYS A 41 6.67 -6.24 -19.59
N VAL A 42 5.90 -6.49 -18.53
CA VAL A 42 6.33 -6.28 -17.14
C VAL A 42 7.03 -7.53 -16.64
N ILE A 43 8.20 -7.34 -16.03
CA ILE A 43 8.97 -8.43 -15.44
C ILE A 43 8.36 -8.75 -14.07
N SER A 44 7.76 -9.93 -13.92
CA SER A 44 7.23 -10.39 -12.64
C SER A 44 8.32 -11.09 -11.81
N ILE A 45 8.56 -10.61 -10.59
CA ILE A 45 9.54 -11.14 -9.65
C ILE A 45 8.81 -11.55 -8.37
N ARG A 46 8.92 -12.82 -7.98
CA ARG A 46 8.36 -13.30 -6.72
C ARG A 46 9.36 -13.13 -5.59
N ALA A 47 9.11 -12.18 -4.69
CA ALA A 47 10.00 -11.89 -3.57
C ALA A 47 9.30 -11.10 -2.46
N SER A 48 9.89 -11.07 -1.25
CA SER A 48 9.54 -10.08 -0.23
C SER A 48 10.15 -8.73 -0.59
N ALA A 49 9.53 -7.64 -0.13
CA ALA A 49 10.12 -6.30 -0.21
C ALA A 49 11.41 -6.17 0.61
N GLU A 50 11.64 -7.06 1.59
CA GLU A 50 12.85 -7.09 2.43
C GLU A 50 14.06 -7.69 1.71
N ALA A 51 13.84 -8.41 0.61
CA ALA A 51 14.90 -9.11 -0.14
C ALA A 51 14.47 -9.37 -1.59
N ILE A 52 14.77 -8.42 -2.47
CA ILE A 52 14.46 -8.45 -3.90
C ILE A 52 15.66 -9.05 -4.65
N PRO A 53 15.49 -10.15 -5.42
CA PRO A 53 16.58 -10.87 -6.06
C PRO A 53 17.06 -10.18 -7.36
N VAL A 54 17.51 -8.93 -7.23
CA VAL A 54 18.02 -8.07 -8.31
C VAL A 54 19.32 -7.40 -7.86
N HIS A 55 20.16 -7.02 -8.82
CA HIS A 55 21.37 -6.23 -8.53
C HIS A 55 21.01 -4.87 -7.92
N GLY A 56 21.89 -4.35 -7.07
CA GLY A 56 21.75 -3.00 -6.52
C GLY A 56 21.94 -1.94 -7.61
N GLY A 57 21.33 -0.76 -7.43
CA GLY A 57 21.46 0.34 -8.40
C GLY A 57 20.80 0.05 -9.76
N GLY A 58 19.76 -0.76 -9.81
CA GLY A 58 19.10 -1.17 -11.05
C GLY A 58 17.89 -0.31 -11.44
N TYR A 59 17.40 0.53 -10.53
CA TYR A 59 16.14 1.26 -10.72
C TYR A 59 16.29 2.77 -10.45
N ASP A 60 15.67 3.58 -11.31
CA ASP A 60 15.54 5.02 -11.09
C ASP A 60 14.41 5.33 -10.11
N ILE A 61 13.38 4.48 -10.06
CA ILE A 61 12.20 4.68 -9.23
C ILE A 61 11.79 3.35 -8.57
N VAL A 62 11.48 3.39 -7.28
CA VAL A 62 10.78 2.34 -6.54
C VAL A 62 9.42 2.88 -6.12
N LEU A 63 8.36 2.11 -6.38
CA LEU A 63 7.00 2.41 -5.95
C LEU A 63 6.56 1.39 -4.89
N ALA A 64 6.24 1.86 -3.70
CA ALA A 64 5.69 1.07 -2.60
C ALA A 64 4.24 1.50 -2.33
N ASN A 65 3.33 1.02 -3.18
CA ASN A 65 1.93 1.48 -3.18
C ASN A 65 1.06 0.63 -2.26
N HIS A 66 0.55 1.21 -1.17
CA HIS A 66 -0.37 0.56 -0.23
C HIS A 66 0.12 -0.81 0.27
N MET A 67 1.43 -0.92 0.50
CA MET A 67 2.06 -2.20 0.83
C MET A 67 2.99 -2.17 2.04
N LEU A 68 3.60 -1.01 2.36
CA LEU A 68 4.70 -0.97 3.35
C LEU A 68 4.27 -1.41 4.75
N TYR A 69 3.02 -1.17 5.13
CA TYR A 69 2.44 -1.66 6.39
C TYR A 69 2.25 -3.19 6.44
N HIS A 70 2.34 -3.89 5.31
CA HIS A 70 2.35 -5.35 5.25
C HIS A 70 3.75 -5.96 5.42
N ALA A 71 4.82 -5.16 5.34
CA ALA A 71 6.18 -5.66 5.55
C ALA A 71 6.35 -6.12 7.01
N PRO A 72 6.88 -7.33 7.26
CA PRO A 72 7.25 -7.78 8.60
C PRO A 72 8.30 -6.89 9.26
N ASP A 73 9.38 -6.59 8.53
CA ASP A 73 10.43 -5.62 8.90
C ASP A 73 10.44 -4.46 7.88
N ILE A 74 9.82 -3.34 8.27
CA ILE A 74 9.77 -2.11 7.45
C ILE A 74 11.18 -1.55 7.25
N ASP A 75 12.06 -1.62 8.25
CA ASP A 75 13.43 -1.12 8.14
C ASP A 75 14.24 -1.95 7.14
N ALA A 76 14.06 -3.27 7.11
CA ALA A 76 14.67 -4.12 6.10
C ALA A 76 14.13 -3.81 4.69
N ALA A 77 12.82 -3.61 4.54
CA ALA A 77 12.23 -3.21 3.26
C ALA A 77 12.78 -1.86 2.78
N LEU A 78 12.92 -0.86 3.66
CA LEU A 78 13.48 0.45 3.31
C LEU A 78 14.96 0.34 2.90
N ARG A 79 15.78 -0.43 3.64
CA ARG A 79 17.18 -0.70 3.24
C ARG A 79 17.26 -1.37 1.88
N GLU A 80 16.36 -2.30 1.60
CA GLU A 80 16.33 -3.01 0.34
C GLU A 80 15.92 -2.10 -0.81
N PHE A 81 14.98 -1.18 -0.59
CA PHE A 81 14.63 -0.15 -1.56
C PHE A 81 15.81 0.78 -1.85
N THR A 82 16.53 1.23 -0.82
CA THR A 82 17.78 2.00 -1.00
C THR A 82 18.81 1.22 -1.81
N ARG A 83 18.96 -0.09 -1.57
CA ARG A 83 19.91 -0.94 -2.28
C ARG A 83 19.60 -1.06 -3.78
N VAL A 84 18.32 -1.27 -4.14
CA VAL A 84 17.93 -1.48 -5.54
C VAL A 84 17.86 -0.18 -6.34
N LEU A 85 17.71 0.96 -5.67
CA LEU A 85 17.74 2.28 -6.29
C LEU A 85 19.16 2.66 -6.72
N LEU A 86 19.24 3.40 -7.83
CA LEU A 86 20.42 4.18 -8.19
C LEU A 86 20.71 5.25 -7.12
N PRO A 87 21.95 5.77 -7.01
CA PRO A 87 22.28 6.83 -6.05
C PRO A 87 21.40 8.10 -6.14
N SER A 88 20.82 8.37 -7.31
CA SER A 88 19.88 9.48 -7.54
C SER A 88 18.45 9.01 -7.81
N GLY A 89 18.14 7.76 -7.42
CA GLY A 89 16.82 7.16 -7.58
C GLY A 89 15.83 7.65 -6.53
N HIS A 90 14.54 7.49 -6.82
CA HIS A 90 13.45 8.00 -5.98
C HIS A 90 12.57 6.85 -5.46
N LEU A 91 12.25 6.91 -4.17
CA LEU A 91 11.22 6.08 -3.56
C LEU A 91 9.91 6.87 -3.47
N VAL A 92 8.81 6.32 -3.99
CA VAL A 92 7.47 6.88 -3.84
C VAL A 92 6.59 5.90 -3.08
N ILE A 93 6.09 6.34 -1.93
CA ILE A 93 5.23 5.54 -1.05
C ILE A 93 3.82 6.08 -1.08
N ALA A 94 2.83 5.19 -1.21
CA ALA A 94 1.45 5.52 -0.93
C ALA A 94 1.01 4.75 0.32
N ALA A 95 0.50 5.47 1.32
CA ALA A 95 0.00 4.89 2.56
C ALA A 95 -1.22 5.69 3.04
N HIS A 96 -1.98 5.09 3.94
CA HIS A 96 -3.08 5.80 4.60
C HIS A 96 -2.54 6.87 5.55
N ASP A 97 -3.24 8.00 5.63
CA ASP A 97 -3.12 8.89 6.78
C ASP A 97 -4.02 8.33 7.88
N ARG A 98 -3.48 8.12 9.10
CA ARG A 98 -4.29 7.68 10.26
C ARG A 98 -5.50 8.59 10.45
N LEU A 99 -5.33 9.88 10.16
CA LEU A 99 -6.36 10.90 10.34
C LEU A 99 -7.51 10.84 9.33
N SER A 100 -7.33 10.20 8.16
CA SER A 100 -8.35 10.20 7.10
C SER A 100 -9.52 9.24 7.33
N CYS A 101 -9.40 8.30 8.28
CA CYS A 101 -10.41 7.25 8.48
C CYS A 101 -10.87 7.09 9.94
N HIS A 102 -10.47 7.97 10.88
CA HIS A 102 -10.78 7.78 12.31
C HIS A 102 -12.27 7.65 12.59
N GLU A 103 -13.12 8.49 12.00
CA GLU A 103 -14.58 8.42 12.22
C GLU A 103 -15.16 7.06 11.81
N LEU A 104 -14.72 6.52 10.67
CA LEU A 104 -15.16 5.20 10.20
C LEU A 104 -14.59 4.08 11.07
N SER A 105 -13.32 4.16 11.48
CA SER A 105 -12.72 3.19 12.39
C SER A 105 -13.37 3.21 13.77
N ASP A 106 -13.81 4.38 14.25
CA ASP A 106 -14.50 4.54 15.52
C ASP A 106 -15.93 3.98 15.44
N TRP A 107 -16.66 4.22 14.35
CA TRP A 107 -17.96 3.58 14.11
C TRP A 107 -17.85 2.06 14.02
N HIS A 108 -16.80 1.56 13.36
CA HIS A 108 -16.53 0.13 13.26
C HIS A 108 -16.24 -0.48 14.63
N ARG A 109 -15.42 0.19 15.45
CA ARG A 109 -15.14 -0.19 16.85
C ARG A 109 -16.42 -0.26 17.68
N GLN A 110 -17.23 0.80 17.63
CA GLN A 110 -18.50 0.88 18.36
C GLN A 110 -19.49 -0.20 17.93
N ALA A 111 -19.50 -0.58 16.64
CA ALA A 111 -20.34 -1.68 16.15
C ALA A 111 -19.90 -3.03 16.73
N TYR A 112 -18.60 -3.31 16.81
CA TYR A 112 -18.05 -4.49 17.47
C TYR A 112 -18.43 -4.54 18.95
N GLU A 113 -18.23 -3.44 19.67
CA GLU A 113 -18.58 -3.31 21.09
C GLU A 113 -20.07 -3.61 21.33
N LYS A 114 -20.96 -3.05 20.49
CA LYS A 114 -22.42 -3.33 20.56
C LYS A 114 -22.78 -4.79 20.29
N CYS A 115 -21.96 -5.50 19.50
CA CYS A 115 -22.11 -6.93 19.27
C CYS A 115 -21.45 -7.80 20.36
N GLY A 116 -20.80 -7.21 21.37
CA GLY A 116 -20.03 -7.93 22.39
C GLY A 116 -18.74 -8.55 21.84
N LEU A 117 -18.23 -8.02 20.72
CA LEU A 117 -17.01 -8.50 20.05
C LEU A 117 -15.85 -7.55 20.34
N ASN A 118 -14.64 -8.10 20.37
CA ASN A 118 -13.42 -7.30 20.41
C ASN A 118 -13.02 -6.95 18.98
N PRO A 119 -12.86 -5.66 18.65
CA PRO A 119 -12.40 -5.25 17.33
C PRO A 119 -10.97 -5.72 17.10
N VAL A 120 -10.72 -6.31 15.92
CA VAL A 120 -9.36 -6.60 15.48
C VAL A 120 -8.69 -5.26 15.16
N ALA A 121 -7.51 -5.01 15.72
CA ALA A 121 -6.75 -3.81 15.40
C ALA A 121 -6.56 -3.75 13.87
N PRO A 122 -6.82 -2.60 13.21
CA PRO A 122 -6.67 -2.52 11.77
C PRO A 122 -5.24 -2.89 11.38
N TYR A 123 -5.07 -3.63 10.28
CA TYR A 123 -3.77 -4.05 9.72
C TYR A 123 -2.75 -2.90 9.53
N SER A 124 -3.19 -1.64 9.62
CA SER A 124 -2.45 -0.42 9.29
C SER A 124 -1.61 0.20 10.41
N ASP A 125 -1.50 -0.40 11.60
CA ASP A 125 -0.75 0.25 12.70
C ASP A 125 0.78 0.25 12.50
N ARG A 126 1.33 -0.57 11.60
CA ARG A 126 2.78 -0.66 11.37
C ARG A 126 3.36 0.53 10.59
N PHE A 127 2.63 1.04 9.60
CA PHE A 127 3.07 2.19 8.80
C PHE A 127 1.89 3.04 8.33
N SER A 128 2.04 4.35 8.47
CA SER A 128 1.12 5.41 8.02
C SER A 128 1.92 6.68 7.74
N LEU A 129 1.30 7.68 7.11
CA LEU A 129 1.98 8.97 6.95
C LEU A 129 2.28 9.67 8.29
N ALA A 130 1.67 9.25 9.40
CA ALA A 130 1.94 9.78 10.74
C ALA A 130 3.28 9.31 11.35
N ASN A 131 3.84 8.19 10.87
CA ASN A 131 5.17 7.69 11.27
C ASN A 131 6.14 7.64 10.08
N ALA A 132 5.96 8.56 9.11
CA ALA A 132 6.81 8.66 7.92
C ALA A 132 8.28 8.99 8.24
N SER A 133 8.61 9.51 9.43
CA SER A 133 9.99 9.73 9.87
C SER A 133 10.83 8.44 9.91
N MET A 134 10.21 7.26 9.90
CA MET A 134 10.94 6.00 9.69
C MET A 134 11.70 5.96 8.37
N VAL A 135 11.19 6.65 7.34
CA VAL A 135 11.80 6.76 6.00
C VAL A 135 13.03 7.67 6.02
N GLU A 136 13.02 8.72 6.85
CA GLU A 136 14.14 9.67 7.00
C GLU A 136 15.42 9.00 7.52
N ARG A 137 15.32 7.81 8.13
CA ARG A 137 16.50 7.01 8.52
C ARG A 137 17.29 6.43 7.35
N HIS A 138 16.69 6.40 6.15
CA HIS A 138 17.26 5.77 4.96
C HIS A 138 17.33 6.72 3.75
N PHE A 139 16.71 7.91 3.84
CA PHE A 139 16.59 8.90 2.75
C PHE A 139 16.72 10.33 3.29
N ASP A 140 17.45 11.19 2.57
CA ASP A 140 17.83 12.53 3.04
C ASP A 140 16.84 13.66 2.66
N ASP A 141 15.96 13.46 1.66
CA ASP A 141 14.94 14.45 1.21
C ASP A 141 13.54 13.82 1.20
N VAL A 142 12.94 13.69 2.39
CA VAL A 142 11.61 13.09 2.57
C VAL A 142 10.54 14.19 2.59
N GLN A 143 9.64 14.13 1.60
CA GLN A 143 8.51 15.06 1.51
C GLN A 143 7.19 14.31 1.61
N VAL A 144 6.32 14.75 2.54
CA VAL A 144 4.98 14.19 2.71
C VAL A 144 3.96 15.08 1.99
N LEU A 145 3.48 14.61 0.83
CA LEU A 145 2.44 15.29 0.06
C LEU A 145 1.06 14.76 0.45
N ARG A 146 0.29 15.54 1.22
CA ARG A 146 -1.11 15.22 1.53
C ARG A 146 -2.03 15.75 0.43
N ARG A 147 -2.92 14.90 -0.09
CA ARG A 147 -4.00 15.34 -0.98
C ARG A 147 -5.27 15.54 -0.17
N GLU A 148 -5.60 16.78 0.14
CA GLU A 148 -6.92 17.15 0.69
C GLU A 148 -7.99 16.91 -0.38
N ARG A 149 -8.64 15.74 -0.38
CA ARG A 149 -9.71 15.42 -1.35
C ARG A 149 -10.97 14.85 -0.72
N PHE A 150 -11.30 15.26 0.51
CA PHE A 150 -12.52 14.82 1.18
C PHE A 150 -13.39 15.91 1.80
N SER A 151 -13.13 17.20 1.51
CA SER A 151 -14.03 18.30 1.89
C SER A 151 -15.40 18.26 1.18
N GLU A 152 -15.61 17.39 0.19
CA GLU A 152 -16.87 17.26 -0.57
C GLU A 152 -17.59 15.90 -0.39
N LEU A 153 -17.43 15.22 0.75
CA LEU A 153 -18.32 14.11 1.13
C LEU A 153 -19.63 14.58 1.79
N SER A 154 -20.08 15.80 1.49
CA SER A 154 -21.32 16.39 2.00
C SER A 154 -22.60 15.70 1.51
N ASN A 155 -22.50 14.72 0.60
CA ASN A 155 -23.57 13.80 0.27
C ASN A 155 -23.16 12.37 0.63
N ALA A 156 -23.86 11.75 1.58
CA ALA A 156 -23.59 10.45 2.21
C ALA A 156 -23.53 9.19 1.29
N ARG A 157 -23.37 9.33 -0.03
CA ARG A 157 -23.37 8.22 -1.01
C ARG A 157 -22.00 7.59 -1.32
N PRO A 158 -20.82 8.21 -1.13
CA PRO A 158 -19.54 7.54 -1.38
C PRO A 158 -19.05 6.65 -0.23
N LEU A 159 -19.53 6.88 1.01
CA LEU A 159 -19.08 6.17 2.20
C LEU A 159 -19.14 4.63 2.09
N PRO A 160 -20.19 4.02 1.50
CA PRO A 160 -20.22 2.57 1.32
C PRO A 160 -19.11 2.05 0.39
N LYS A 161 -18.75 2.79 -0.67
CA LYS A 161 -17.69 2.37 -1.60
C LYS A 161 -16.30 2.47 -0.99
N PHE A 162 -16.07 3.48 -0.16
CA PHE A 162 -14.80 3.63 0.58
C PHE A 162 -14.68 2.59 1.68
N TYR A 163 -15.77 2.31 2.42
CA TYR A 163 -15.83 1.25 3.42
C TYR A 163 -15.55 -0.14 2.83
N LEU A 164 -16.12 -0.45 1.65
CA LEU A 164 -15.87 -1.70 0.93
C LEU A 164 -14.43 -1.84 0.38
N SER A 165 -13.63 -0.77 0.40
CA SER A 165 -12.21 -0.80 0.04
C SER A 165 -11.26 -0.95 1.23
N GLY A 166 -11.79 -0.93 2.47
CA GLY A 166 -11.07 -1.21 3.72
C GLY A 166 -11.13 -2.69 4.14
N PRO A 167 -10.64 -3.05 5.35
CA PRO A 167 -10.66 -4.44 5.82
C PRO A 167 -12.07 -5.04 5.73
N ILE A 168 -12.16 -6.22 5.10
CA ILE A 168 -13.41 -6.96 4.92
C ILE A 168 -13.57 -7.86 6.14
N ASP A 169 -14.34 -7.41 7.13
CA ASP A 169 -14.77 -8.25 8.25
C ASP A 169 -16.24 -8.69 8.04
N LEU A 170 -16.53 -9.97 8.28
CA LEU A 170 -17.88 -10.54 8.23
C LEU A 170 -18.43 -10.70 9.65
N VAL A 171 -19.52 -10.01 9.98
CA VAL A 171 -20.30 -10.22 11.21
C VAL A 171 -21.78 -10.38 10.86
N ALA A 172 -22.42 -11.44 11.34
CA ALA A 172 -23.84 -11.72 11.13
C ALA A 172 -24.53 -12.20 12.42
N ARG A 173 -25.78 -11.79 12.65
CA ARG A 173 -26.71 -12.49 13.54
C ARG A 173 -28.15 -12.37 13.05
N HIS A 174 -28.87 -13.49 13.04
CA HIS A 174 -30.22 -13.64 12.52
C HIS A 174 -31.11 -14.30 13.57
N GLU A 175 -32.23 -13.68 13.93
CA GLU A 175 -33.34 -14.33 14.64
C GLU A 175 -34.67 -13.71 14.21
N ARG A 176 -35.60 -14.51 13.65
CA ARG A 176 -37.08 -14.34 13.66
C ARG A 176 -37.74 -15.70 13.35
N PRO A 177 -38.91 -16.07 13.92
CA PRO A 177 -40.10 -15.22 14.10
C PRO A 177 -40.77 -15.32 15.50
N ILE A 178 -41.88 -14.58 15.66
CA ILE A 178 -42.73 -14.49 16.86
C ILE A 178 -43.18 -15.88 17.31
#